data_AF-A0A820JBH0-F1
#
_entry.id   AF-A0A820JBH0-F1
#
_cell.length_a   1.000
_cell.length_b   1.000
_cell.length_c   1.000
_cell.angle_alpha   90.00
_cell.angle_beta   90.00
_cell.angle_gamma   90.00
#
_symmetry.space_group_name_H-M   'P 1'
#
loop_
_entity.id
_entity.type
_entity.pdbx_description
1 polymer ?
#
loop_
_entity_poly.entity_id
_entity_poly.type
_entity_poly.pdbx_seq_one_letter_code
_entity_poly.pdbx_strand_id
1 'polypeptide(L)'
;MTDIAAPGFFTENWYNNDNVSDYGYILHENRLIGAIQMRQKKVRNNSCIVADDFKQEIKFCFNSYAPAFEESNSFGPCENLEGENCTYESFKYTPSTSLFGFKTTGKVGVYDQGGFTHTFGSSQEEFKNDIEKLKNKLRLAL
;
A
#
# COMPACT_ATOMS: atom_id res chain seq x y z
N MET A 1 1.67 -12.83 1.29
CA MET A 1 0.40 -12.06 1.15
C MET A 1 -0.57 -12.80 0.25
N THR A 2 -0.18 -13.17 -0.96
CA THR A 2 -0.98 -13.95 -1.92
C THR A 2 -1.56 -15.25 -1.35
N ASP A 3 -0.76 -16.03 -0.63
CA ASP A 3 -1.12 -17.43 -0.31
C ASP A 3 -2.08 -17.57 0.87
N ILE A 4 -2.12 -16.55 1.75
CA ILE A 4 -2.98 -16.54 2.96
C ILE A 4 -4.12 -15.54 2.79
N ALA A 5 -3.81 -14.31 2.36
CA ALA A 5 -4.79 -13.24 2.34
C ALA A 5 -5.82 -13.41 1.22
N ALA A 6 -5.41 -13.84 0.02
CA ALA A 6 -6.33 -14.02 -1.09
C ALA A 6 -7.42 -15.07 -0.78
N PRO A 7 -7.11 -16.32 -0.37
CA PRO A 7 -8.15 -17.27 0.01
C PRO A 7 -8.89 -16.89 1.29
N GLY A 8 -8.26 -16.11 2.18
CA GLY A 8 -8.90 -15.60 3.40
C GLY A 8 -9.96 -14.53 3.15
N PHE A 9 -9.80 -13.70 2.12
CA PHE A 9 -10.75 -12.64 1.78
C PHE A 9 -11.81 -13.05 0.77
N PHE A 10 -11.45 -13.95 -0.15
CA PHE A 10 -12.30 -14.36 -1.26
C PHE A 10 -12.45 -15.88 -1.22
N THR A 11 -13.46 -16.37 -0.51
CA THR A 11 -13.75 -17.81 -0.48
C THR A 11 -14.41 -18.22 -1.80
N GLU A 12 -13.77 -19.10 -2.57
CA GLU A 12 -14.22 -19.50 -3.91
C GLU A 12 -14.84 -20.91 -3.94
N ASN A 13 -14.46 -21.78 -3.00
CA ASN A 13 -14.89 -23.18 -2.95
C ASN A 13 -15.48 -23.53 -1.58
N TRP A 14 -16.52 -24.34 -1.57
CA TRP A 14 -17.04 -25.03 -0.39
C TRP A 14 -16.10 -26.12 0.11
N TYR A 15 -16.37 -26.65 1.31
CA TYR A 15 -15.60 -27.73 1.93
C TYR A 15 -15.55 -29.03 1.09
N ASN A 16 -16.48 -29.20 0.15
CA ASN A 16 -16.57 -30.34 -0.76
C ASN A 16 -15.99 -30.05 -2.16
N ASN A 17 -15.24 -28.95 -2.33
CA ASN A 17 -14.68 -28.46 -3.60
C ASN A 17 -15.69 -27.97 -4.64
N ASP A 18 -16.96 -27.79 -4.28
CA ASP A 18 -17.91 -27.12 -5.18
C ASP A 18 -17.64 -25.61 -5.20
N ASN A 19 -17.76 -24.98 -6.36
CA ASN A 19 -17.62 -23.54 -6.48
C ASN A 19 -18.78 -22.82 -5.78
N VAL A 20 -18.49 -21.72 -5.10
CA VAL A 20 -19.50 -20.83 -4.54
C VAL A 20 -20.15 -20.04 -5.69
N SER A 21 -21.49 -19.93 -5.67
CA SER A 21 -22.25 -19.26 -6.73
C SER A 21 -22.11 -17.73 -6.72
N ASP A 22 -21.87 -17.15 -5.54
CA ASP A 22 -21.66 -15.71 -5.34
C ASP A 22 -20.30 -15.46 -4.69
N TYR A 23 -19.45 -14.68 -5.36
CA TYR A 23 -18.17 -14.24 -4.82
C TYR A 23 -18.35 -13.16 -3.73
N GLY A 24 -17.35 -13.01 -2.87
CA GLY A 24 -17.32 -11.97 -1.85
C GLY A 24 -17.89 -12.39 -0.49
N TYR A 25 -17.91 -13.69 -0.19
CA TYR A 25 -18.09 -14.18 1.17
C TYR A 25 -16.76 -14.60 1.79
N ILE A 26 -16.54 -14.19 3.04
CA ILE A 26 -15.47 -14.63 3.92
C ILE A 26 -16.03 -15.74 4.78
N LEU A 27 -15.41 -16.93 4.70
CA LEU A 27 -15.83 -18.13 5.44
C LEU A 27 -17.32 -18.47 5.20
N HIS A 28 -17.79 -18.30 3.96
CA HIS A 28 -19.15 -18.62 3.49
C HIS A 28 -20.31 -17.80 4.07
N GLU A 29 -20.11 -17.09 5.18
CA GLU A 29 -21.20 -16.42 5.90
C GLU A 29 -21.10 -14.89 5.83
N ASN A 30 -19.89 -14.33 5.83
CA ASN A 30 -19.69 -12.89 5.97
C ASN A 30 -19.47 -12.24 4.62
N ARG A 31 -20.39 -11.35 4.20
CA ARG A 31 -20.23 -10.63 2.94
C ARG A 31 -19.19 -9.51 3.06
N LEU A 32 -18.21 -9.50 2.16
CA LEU A 32 -17.27 -8.41 1.97
C LEU A 32 -18.01 -7.20 1.37
N ILE A 33 -17.90 -6.03 2.02
CA ILE A 33 -18.53 -4.80 1.57
C ILE A 33 -17.47 -3.89 0.93
N GLY A 34 -17.72 -3.48 -0.31
CA GLY A 34 -16.80 -2.61 -1.06
C GLY A 34 -15.59 -3.39 -1.55
N ALA A 35 -14.40 -2.82 -1.35
CA ALA A 35 -13.14 -3.40 -1.79
C ALA A 35 -12.07 -3.25 -0.72
N ILE A 36 -11.08 -4.13 -0.76
CA ILE A 36 -9.93 -4.07 0.14
C ILE A 36 -9.00 -2.97 -0.37
N GLN A 37 -8.58 -2.09 0.52
CA GLN A 37 -7.62 -1.04 0.20
C GLN A 37 -6.39 -1.16 1.09
N MET A 38 -5.21 -1.17 0.48
CA MET A 38 -3.93 -1.03 1.19
C MET A 38 -3.43 0.40 1.09
N ARG A 39 -2.88 0.90 2.20
CA ARG A 39 -2.24 2.22 2.27
C ARG A 39 -0.82 2.10 2.79
N GLN A 40 0.12 2.77 2.12
CA GLN A 40 1.52 2.86 2.53
C GLN A 40 1.88 4.30 2.90
N LYS A 41 2.59 4.44 4.03
CA LYS A 41 3.31 5.65 4.42
C LYS A 41 4.78 5.50 4.01
N LYS A 42 5.37 6.57 3.48
CA LYS A 42 6.78 6.62 3.09
C LYS A 42 7.45 7.81 3.76
N VAL A 43 8.70 7.63 4.19
CA VAL A 43 9.51 8.69 4.79
C VAL A 43 10.44 9.25 3.72
N ARG A 44 10.60 10.59 3.70
CA ARG A 44 11.45 11.29 2.75
C ARG A 44 12.92 10.91 2.96
N ASN A 45 13.67 10.81 1.86
CA ASN A 45 15.13 10.72 1.93
C ASN A 45 15.72 11.98 2.60
N ASN A 46 16.90 11.84 3.22
CA ASN A 46 17.59 12.90 3.97
C ASN A 46 16.75 13.44 5.14
N SER A 47 15.94 12.60 5.78
CA SER A 47 15.17 12.95 6.99
C SER A 47 15.99 12.84 8.28
N CYS A 48 17.24 12.39 8.19
CA CYS A 48 18.18 12.34 9.30
C CYS A 48 19.53 12.97 8.91
N ILE A 49 20.36 13.27 9.92
CA ILE A 49 21.72 13.76 9.74
C ILE A 49 22.68 12.56 9.80
N VAL A 50 23.36 12.28 8.69
CA VAL A 50 24.46 11.33 8.63
C VAL A 50 25.72 11.98 9.22
N ALA A 51 26.41 11.29 10.11
CA ALA A 51 27.68 11.76 10.69
C ALA A 51 28.72 12.03 9.60
N ASP A 52 29.53 13.08 9.78
CA ASP A 52 30.40 13.63 8.74
C ASP A 52 31.34 12.59 8.12
N ASP A 53 31.93 11.73 8.96
CA ASP A 53 32.84 10.66 8.55
C ASP A 53 32.19 9.63 7.61
N PHE A 54 30.86 9.46 7.70
CA PHE A 54 30.12 8.46 6.92
C PHE A 54 29.38 9.04 5.72
N LYS A 55 29.42 10.35 5.49
CA LYS A 55 28.72 10.98 4.34
C LYS A 55 29.22 10.49 2.98
N GLN A 56 30.47 10.00 2.91
CA GLN A 56 31.02 9.42 1.68
C GLN A 56 30.39 8.05 1.37
N GLU A 57 30.03 7.27 2.39
CA GLU A 57 29.50 5.90 2.23
C GLU A 57 27.98 5.84 2.29
N ILE A 58 27.36 6.62 3.19
CA ILE A 58 25.91 6.60 3.43
C ILE A 58 25.26 7.75 2.65
N LYS A 59 24.63 7.42 1.52
CA LYS A 59 23.98 8.39 0.61
C LYS A 59 22.51 8.66 0.90
N PHE A 60 21.87 7.78 1.67
CA PHE A 60 20.45 7.84 1.97
C PHE A 60 20.24 7.74 3.48
N CYS A 61 19.35 8.55 4.03
CA CYS A 61 18.93 8.37 5.42
C CYS A 61 17.44 8.60 5.60
N PHE A 62 16.81 7.66 6.30
CA PHE A 62 15.41 7.67 6.67
C PHE A 62 15.29 7.67 8.19
N ASN A 63 14.65 8.69 8.73
CA ASN A 63 14.36 8.79 10.16
C ASN A 63 13.11 7.98 10.52
N SER A 64 12.81 7.89 11.81
CA SER A 64 11.51 7.42 12.29
C SER A 64 10.39 8.26 11.69
N TYR A 65 9.24 7.63 11.43
CA TYR A 65 8.09 8.34 10.88
C TYR A 65 7.66 9.48 11.81
N ALA A 66 7.55 10.66 11.24
CA ALA A 66 6.83 11.79 11.79
C ALA A 66 6.11 12.51 10.64
N PRO A 67 4.98 13.19 10.88
CA PRO A 67 4.28 13.92 9.81
C PRO A 67 5.18 14.91 9.04
N ALA A 68 6.16 15.51 9.72
CA ALA A 68 7.13 16.43 9.11
C ALA A 68 8.13 15.76 8.15
N PHE A 69 8.29 14.44 8.23
CA PHE A 69 9.22 13.67 7.40
C PHE A 69 8.51 12.77 6.38
N GLU A 70 7.19 12.90 6.23
CA GLU A 70 6.42 12.13 5.25
C GLU A 70 6.82 12.52 3.82
N GLU A 71 7.03 11.50 2.97
CA GLU A 71 7.29 11.68 1.54
C GLU A 71 5.97 11.88 0.81
N SER A 72 5.79 13.06 0.23
CA SER A 72 4.61 13.42 -0.55
C SER A 72 4.85 13.40 -2.06
N ASN A 73 6.07 13.11 -2.53
CA ASN A 73 6.34 13.01 -3.97
C ASN A 73 5.98 11.62 -4.51
N SER A 74 5.43 11.58 -5.72
CA SER A 74 5.21 10.33 -6.46
C SER A 74 6.53 9.58 -6.69
N PHE A 75 6.46 8.25 -6.79
CA PHE A 75 7.67 7.41 -6.89
C PHE A 75 7.53 6.26 -7.89
N GLY A 76 8.62 5.51 -8.11
CA GLY A 76 8.59 4.32 -8.94
C GLY A 76 8.16 4.64 -10.38
N PRO A 77 7.14 3.97 -10.95
CA PRO A 77 6.67 4.25 -12.31
C PRO A 77 6.14 5.67 -12.52
N CYS A 78 5.86 6.41 -11.43
CA CYS A 78 5.38 7.79 -11.48
C CYS A 78 6.43 8.80 -11.02
N GLU A 79 7.66 8.35 -10.81
CA GLU A 79 8.77 9.24 -10.52
C GLU A 79 9.02 10.16 -11.72
N ASN A 80 9.20 11.47 -11.46
CA ASN A 80 9.38 12.51 -12.46
C ASN A 80 8.22 12.70 -13.45
N LEU A 81 7.05 12.10 -13.19
CA LEU A 81 5.83 12.38 -13.95
C LEU A 81 4.99 13.45 -13.24
N GLU A 82 4.53 14.44 -14.01
CA GLU A 82 3.53 15.39 -13.53
C GLU A 82 2.20 14.66 -13.27
N GLY A 83 1.47 15.08 -12.22
CA GLY A 83 0.46 14.26 -11.55
C GLY A 83 -0.66 13.64 -12.41
N GLU A 84 -1.02 14.24 -13.54
CA GLU A 84 -2.04 13.71 -14.47
C GLU A 84 -1.47 12.69 -15.47
N ASN A 85 -0.15 12.65 -15.68
CA ASN A 85 0.52 11.74 -16.59
C ASN A 85 0.81 10.37 -15.97
N CYS A 86 0.70 10.26 -14.64
CA CYS A 86 0.89 9.01 -13.91
C CYS A 86 -0.39 8.16 -13.98
N THR A 87 -0.30 7.01 -14.64
CA THR A 87 -1.41 6.04 -14.71
C THR A 87 -1.47 5.09 -13.52
N TYR A 88 -0.43 5.05 -12.68
CA TYR A 88 -0.35 4.17 -11.53
C TYR A 88 -0.70 4.92 -10.23
N GLU A 89 -1.99 5.02 -9.93
CA GLU A 89 -2.50 5.73 -8.74
C GLU A 89 -1.83 5.30 -7.42
N SER A 90 -1.40 4.03 -7.32
CA SER A 90 -0.70 3.51 -6.13
C SER A 90 0.68 4.07 -5.88
N PHE A 91 1.22 4.82 -6.84
CA PHE A 91 2.51 5.49 -6.75
C PHE A 91 2.38 7.01 -6.70
N LYS A 92 1.13 7.51 -6.66
CA LYS A 92 0.78 8.92 -6.50
C LYS A 92 0.38 9.19 -5.06
N TYR A 93 0.92 10.26 -4.49
CA TYR A 93 0.61 10.63 -3.12
C TYR A 93 -0.78 11.26 -3.05
N THR A 94 -1.61 10.77 -2.13
CA THR A 94 -2.90 11.38 -1.81
C THR A 94 -2.80 12.12 -0.48
N PRO A 95 -3.05 13.44 -0.43
CA PRO A 95 -2.99 14.19 0.82
C PRO A 95 -4.17 13.82 1.73
N SER A 96 -3.97 13.91 3.04
CA SER A 96 -5.03 13.63 4.02
C SER A 96 -6.20 14.61 3.93
N THR A 97 -5.98 15.82 3.42
CA THR A 97 -7.01 16.85 3.24
C THR A 97 -8.02 16.54 2.13
N SER A 98 -7.66 15.69 1.16
CA SER A 98 -8.58 15.26 0.09
C SER A 98 -9.34 13.99 0.45
N LEU A 99 -9.15 13.46 1.66
CA LEU A 99 -9.75 12.22 2.11
C LEU A 99 -10.61 12.47 3.35
N PHE A 100 -11.77 11.83 3.39
CA PHE A 100 -12.59 11.80 4.60
C PHE A 100 -12.13 10.67 5.50
N GLY A 101 -11.59 11.01 6.67
CA GLY A 101 -11.23 10.01 7.67
C GLY A 101 -10.43 10.57 8.85
N PHE A 102 -10.04 9.68 9.75
CA PHE A 102 -9.43 10.01 11.03
C PHE A 102 -8.00 9.51 11.11
N LYS A 103 -7.21 10.12 11.99
CA LYS A 103 -5.87 9.64 12.31
C LYS A 103 -5.96 8.27 13.00
N THR A 104 -5.12 7.33 12.55
CA THR A 104 -4.99 6.00 13.15
C THR A 104 -3.85 6.01 14.16
N THR A 105 -4.13 5.56 15.38
CA THR A 105 -3.10 5.41 16.43
C THR A 105 -2.55 3.99 16.38
N GLY A 106 -1.25 3.87 16.12
CA GLY A 106 -0.51 2.62 16.21
C GLY A 106 0.34 2.57 17.49
N LYS A 107 1.09 1.47 17.65
CA LYS A 107 1.95 1.26 18.82
C LYS A 107 3.09 2.28 18.94
N VAL A 108 3.61 2.75 17.81
CA VAL A 108 4.83 3.58 17.73
C VAL A 108 4.56 5.00 17.22
N GLY A 109 3.31 5.35 16.92
CA GLY A 109 2.99 6.66 16.36
C GLY A 109 1.53 6.81 15.94
N VAL A 110 1.21 8.02 15.50
CA VAL A 110 -0.12 8.39 14.97
C VAL A 110 0.03 8.74 13.51
N TYR A 111 -0.80 8.14 12.66
CA TYR A 111 -0.74 8.26 11.20
C TYR A 111 -2.02 8.91 10.69
N ASP A 112 -1.90 9.91 9.83
CA ASP A 112 -3.09 10.48 9.18
C ASP A 112 -3.59 9.62 7.99
N GLN A 113 -4.66 10.09 7.34
CA GLN A 113 -5.33 9.36 6.27
C GLN A 113 -4.53 9.30 4.95
N GLY A 114 -3.57 10.22 4.76
CA GLY A 114 -2.86 10.39 3.49
C GLY A 114 -1.86 9.28 3.19
N GLY A 115 -1.23 9.34 2.02
CA GLY A 115 -0.23 8.38 1.59
C GLY A 115 -0.53 7.77 0.22
N PHE A 116 0.05 6.61 -0.03
CA PHE A 116 -0.07 5.88 -1.29
C PHE A 116 -1.08 4.76 -1.12
N THR A 117 -2.12 4.72 -1.95
CA THR A 117 -3.23 3.77 -1.79
C THR A 117 -3.39 2.86 -3.00
N HIS A 118 -3.77 1.61 -2.76
CA HIS A 118 -4.14 0.67 -3.79
C HIS A 118 -5.43 -0.03 -3.37
N THR A 119 -6.45 0.05 -4.22
CA THR A 119 -7.70 -0.69 -4.06
C THR A 119 -7.61 -1.95 -4.89
N PHE A 120 -7.71 -3.11 -4.24
CA PHE A 120 -7.60 -4.41 -4.91
C PHE A 120 -8.90 -4.79 -5.60
N GLY A 121 -8.78 -5.68 -6.59
CA GLY A 121 -9.91 -6.37 -7.18
C GLY A 121 -10.71 -7.24 -6.20
N SER A 122 -11.80 -7.80 -6.71
CA SER A 122 -12.85 -8.48 -5.94
C SER A 122 -12.80 -10.01 -6.00
N SER A 123 -11.82 -10.57 -6.71
CA SER A 123 -11.57 -12.02 -6.81
C SER A 123 -10.16 -12.37 -6.32
N GLN A 124 -9.90 -13.66 -6.04
CA GLN A 124 -8.54 -14.06 -5.67
C GLN A 124 -7.55 -13.80 -6.80
N GLU A 125 -7.97 -14.02 -8.05
CA GLU A 125 -7.11 -13.83 -9.23
C GLU A 125 -6.71 -12.36 -9.38
N GLU A 126 -7.68 -11.44 -9.35
CA GLU A 126 -7.41 -10.00 -9.44
C GLU A 126 -6.50 -9.53 -8.30
N PHE A 127 -6.80 -9.94 -7.07
CA PHE A 127 -5.99 -9.60 -5.90
C PHE A 127 -4.54 -10.09 -6.05
N LYS A 128 -4.33 -11.33 -6.51
CA LYS A 128 -3.00 -11.89 -6.72
C LYS A 128 -2.26 -11.12 -7.82
N ASN A 129 -2.92 -10.84 -8.94
CA ASN A 129 -2.37 -10.08 -10.06
C ASN A 129 -1.96 -8.66 -9.63
N ASP A 130 -2.77 -8.00 -8.81
CA ASP A 130 -2.49 -6.67 -8.29
C ASP A 130 -1.27 -6.68 -7.35
N ILE A 131 -1.17 -7.66 -6.46
CA ILE A 131 0.02 -7.84 -5.61
C ILE A 131 1.28 -8.08 -6.46
N GLU A 132 1.21 -8.90 -7.50
CA GLU A 132 2.34 -9.14 -8.39
C GLU A 132 2.75 -7.89 -9.18
N LYS A 133 1.78 -7.13 -9.71
CA LYS A 133 2.04 -5.84 -10.35
C LYS A 133 2.75 -4.90 -9.38
N LEU A 134 2.23 -4.76 -8.15
CA LEU A 134 2.84 -3.90 -7.14
C LEU A 134 4.26 -4.35 -6.82
N LYS A 135 4.51 -5.64 -6.58
CA LYS A 135 5.86 -6.19 -6.32
C LYS A 135 6.83 -5.91 -7.46
N ASN A 136 6.40 -6.09 -8.71
CA ASN A 136 7.26 -5.90 -9.87
C ASN A 136 7.63 -4.43 -10.10
N LYS A 137 6.75 -3.50 -9.69
CA LYS A 137 6.92 -2.06 -9.89
C LYS A 137 7.58 -1.37 -8.69
N LEU A 138 7.28 -1.82 -7.47
CA LEU A 138 8.08 -1.53 -6.28
C LEU A 138 9.35 -2.36 -6.36
N ARG A 139 10.39 -1.84 -7.03
CA ARG A 139 11.77 -2.21 -6.66
C ARG A 139 12.01 -1.70 -5.24
N LEU A 140 11.43 -2.37 -4.24
CA LEU A 140 11.87 -2.24 -2.85
C LEU A 140 13.29 -2.78 -2.85
N ALA A 141 14.26 -1.86 -2.94
CA ALA A 141 15.65 -2.17 -2.71
C ALA A 141 15.74 -2.75 -1.29
N LEU A 142 15.87 -4.07 -1.23
CA LEU A 142 16.51 -4.79 -0.14
C LEU A 142 17.95 -5.04 -0.58
#